data_AF-A0A365P4S1-F1
#
_entry.id   AF-A0A365P4S1-F1
#
_cell.length_a   1.000
_cell.length_b   1.000
_cell.length_c   1.000
_cell.angle_alpha   90.00
_cell.angle_beta   90.00
_cell.angle_gamma   90.00
#
_symmetry.space_group_name_H-M   'P 1'
#
loop_
_entity.id
_entity.type
_entity.pdbx_description
1 polymer ?
#
loop_
_entity_poly.entity_id
_entity_poly.type
_entity_poly.pdbx_seq_one_letter_code
_entity_poly.pdbx_strand_id
1 'polypeptide(L)'
;MSNTERAIFDDLLPNRKMWYMASAYKALEKSNELFPNTFIPSNSHNGKGDALRHALWNAYFTGFCGATLAEQLTTAHEENIDPDNPFPQKEIDMDLYNNEKGRLIGETSNIFIVTQNVIDFLNIGGLRYLNNLNPNSPYYPTIYSILIPTDQ
;
A
#
# COMPACT_ATOMS: atom_id res chain seq x y z
N MET A 1 -7.34 8.59 -7.56
CA MET A 1 -6.33 8.44 -8.61
C MET A 1 -5.78 9.79 -8.98
N SER A 2 -4.46 9.90 -9.10
CA SER A 2 -3.82 11.11 -9.62
C SER A 2 -4.07 11.27 -11.13
N ASN A 3 -3.69 12.43 -11.70
CA ASN A 3 -3.78 12.65 -13.14
C ASN A 3 -2.84 11.71 -13.92
N THR A 4 -1.64 11.47 -13.38
CA THR A 4 -0.65 10.55 -13.97
C THR A 4 -1.17 9.11 -13.93
N GLU A 5 -1.70 8.67 -12.79
CA GLU A 5 -2.28 7.33 -12.63
C GLU A 5 -3.43 7.13 -13.61
N ARG A 6 -4.32 8.12 -13.75
CA ARG A 6 -5.44 8.08 -14.70
C ARG A 6 -4.98 7.97 -16.14
N ALA A 7 -3.97 8.76 -16.54
CA ALA A 7 -3.45 8.73 -17.91
C ALA A 7 -2.90 7.33 -18.28
N ILE A 8 -2.19 6.68 -17.35
CA ILE A 8 -1.69 5.31 -17.54
C ILE A 8 -2.85 4.31 -17.53
N PHE A 9 -3.76 4.43 -16.55
CA PHE A 9 -4.87 3.51 -16.37
C PHE A 9 -5.80 3.51 -17.59
N ASP A 10 -6.14 4.68 -18.13
CA ASP A 10 -7.10 4.80 -19.24
C ASP A 10 -6.59 4.16 -20.54
N ASP A 11 -5.27 4.11 -20.75
CA ASP A 11 -4.62 3.46 -21.90
C ASP A 11 -4.50 1.92 -21.74
N LEU A 12 -4.73 1.38 -20.55
CA LEU A 12 -4.63 -0.07 -20.32
C LEU A 12 -5.69 -0.88 -21.08
N LEU A 13 -5.27 -2.06 -21.52
CA LEU A 13 -6.18 -3.12 -21.96
C LEU A 13 -7.21 -3.44 -20.86
N PRO A 14 -8.46 -3.80 -21.22
CA PRO A 14 -9.53 -4.06 -20.25
C PRO A 14 -9.17 -5.09 -19.17
N ASN A 15 -8.44 -6.15 -19.53
CA ASN A 15 -7.98 -7.16 -18.57
C ASN A 15 -6.98 -6.61 -17.56
N ARG A 16 -6.08 -5.69 -17.96
CA ARG A 16 -5.12 -5.04 -17.05
C ARG A 16 -5.81 -4.06 -16.11
N LYS A 17 -6.82 -3.31 -16.60
CA LYS A 17 -7.70 -2.48 -15.76
C LYS A 17 -8.41 -3.32 -14.69
N MET A 18 -8.95 -4.47 -15.10
CA MET A 18 -9.59 -5.41 -14.19
C MET A 18 -8.60 -5.91 -13.13
N TRP A 19 -7.39 -6.31 -13.52
CA TRP A 19 -6.39 -6.80 -12.57
C TRP A 19 -5.89 -5.73 -11.60
N TYR A 20 -5.75 -4.49 -12.05
CA TYR A 20 -5.41 -3.37 -11.18
C TYR A 20 -6.45 -3.20 -10.07
N MET A 21 -7.74 -3.11 -10.46
CA MET A 21 -8.86 -2.92 -9.54
C MET A 21 -9.05 -4.13 -8.62
N ALA A 22 -8.98 -5.35 -9.16
CA ALA A 22 -9.11 -6.57 -8.37
C ALA A 22 -7.99 -6.73 -7.34
N SER A 23 -6.76 -6.34 -7.69
CA SER A 23 -5.62 -6.39 -6.77
C SER A 23 -5.80 -5.40 -5.62
N ALA A 24 -6.22 -4.17 -5.91
CA ALA A 24 -6.51 -3.15 -4.89
C ALA A 24 -7.65 -3.60 -3.96
N TYR A 25 -8.74 -4.12 -4.54
CA TYR A 25 -9.89 -4.62 -3.78
C TYR A 25 -9.51 -5.76 -2.84
N LYS A 26 -8.78 -6.78 -3.34
CA LYS A 26 -8.33 -7.91 -2.51
C LYS A 26 -7.39 -7.48 -1.38
N ALA A 27 -6.50 -6.52 -1.65
CA ALA A 27 -5.63 -5.97 -0.62
C ALA A 27 -6.42 -5.23 0.47
N LEU A 28 -7.44 -4.45 0.08
CA LEU A 28 -8.33 -3.77 1.00
C LEU A 28 -9.12 -4.76 1.86
N GLU A 29 -9.72 -5.80 1.27
CA GLU A 29 -10.44 -6.83 2.02
C GLU A 29 -9.53 -7.51 3.06
N LYS A 30 -8.33 -7.92 2.65
CA LYS A 30 -7.40 -8.59 3.57
C LYS A 30 -6.90 -7.65 4.66
N SER A 31 -6.65 -6.37 4.33
CA SER A 31 -6.32 -5.36 5.33
C SER A 31 -7.46 -5.21 6.35
N ASN A 32 -8.71 -5.08 5.91
CA ASN A 32 -9.86 -4.94 6.81
C ASN A 32 -10.12 -6.20 7.64
N GLU A 33 -9.79 -7.39 7.12
CA GLU A 33 -9.90 -8.64 7.87
C GLU A 33 -8.91 -8.71 9.04
N LEU A 34 -7.64 -8.33 8.81
CA LEU A 34 -6.58 -8.42 9.82
C LEU A 34 -6.47 -7.18 10.71
N PHE A 35 -6.77 -6.02 10.14
CA PHE A 35 -6.74 -4.70 10.78
C PHE A 35 -8.10 -4.06 10.56
N PRO A 36 -9.15 -4.51 11.27
CA PRO A 36 -10.49 -3.95 11.10
C PRO A 36 -10.44 -2.45 11.34
N ASN A 37 -11.06 -1.71 10.40
CA ASN A 37 -11.09 -0.25 10.38
C ASN A 37 -11.84 0.27 11.61
N THR A 38 -11.07 0.39 12.68
CA THR A 38 -11.44 0.80 14.03
C THR A 38 -10.76 2.15 14.29
N PHE A 39 -11.17 2.87 15.32
CA PHE A 39 -10.52 4.15 15.70
C PHE A 39 -9.09 3.99 16.26
N ILE A 40 -8.40 2.89 15.90
CA ILE A 40 -7.04 2.54 16.29
C ILE A 40 -6.09 3.02 15.18
N PRO A 41 -5.27 4.06 15.40
CA PRO A 41 -4.40 4.62 14.37
C PRO A 41 -3.45 3.60 13.73
N SER A 42 -2.94 2.64 14.51
CA SER A 42 -2.03 1.60 14.00
C SER A 42 -2.70 0.61 13.04
N ASN A 43 -4.04 0.59 12.97
CA ASN A 43 -4.79 -0.34 12.13
C ASN A 43 -5.39 0.34 10.89
N SER A 44 -5.38 1.67 10.84
CA SER A 44 -6.00 2.48 9.80
C SER A 44 -4.94 3.10 8.88
N HIS A 45 -5.29 4.23 8.25
CA HIS A 45 -4.42 5.06 7.41
C HIS A 45 -3.08 5.37 8.11
N ASN A 46 -1.97 5.28 7.37
CA ASN A 46 -0.59 5.38 7.86
C ASN A 46 -0.16 4.31 8.88
N GLY A 47 -1.03 3.35 9.22
CA GLY A 47 -0.79 2.26 10.15
C GLY A 47 -0.34 0.94 9.48
N LYS A 48 -0.31 -0.14 10.26
CA LYS A 48 0.05 -1.49 9.81
C LYS A 48 -0.92 -2.06 8.77
N GLY A 49 -2.21 -1.73 8.88
CA GLY A 49 -3.22 -2.10 7.89
C GLY A 49 -2.94 -1.45 6.53
N ASP A 50 -2.61 -0.15 6.54
CA ASP A 50 -2.19 0.58 5.36
C ASP A 50 -0.95 -0.03 4.71
N ALA A 51 0.09 -0.27 5.51
CA ALA A 51 1.32 -0.90 5.05
C ALA A 51 1.07 -2.26 4.37
N LEU A 52 0.23 -3.09 4.99
CA LEU A 52 -0.22 -4.36 4.42
C LEU A 52 -0.96 -4.17 3.09
N ARG A 53 -1.88 -3.20 3.04
CA ARG A 53 -2.69 -2.92 1.84
C ARG A 53 -1.80 -2.55 0.65
N HIS A 54 -0.85 -1.63 0.85
CA HIS A 54 0.07 -1.19 -0.21
C HIS A 54 0.96 -2.34 -0.70
N ALA A 55 1.52 -3.12 0.22
CA ALA A 55 2.34 -4.27 -0.12
C ALA A 55 1.55 -5.37 -0.85
N LEU A 56 0.37 -5.76 -0.35
CA LEU A 56 -0.46 -6.78 -0.98
C LEU A 56 -0.97 -6.36 -2.36
N TRP A 57 -1.37 -5.10 -2.50
CA TRP A 57 -1.82 -4.57 -3.77
C TRP A 57 -0.72 -4.69 -4.83
N ASN A 58 0.49 -4.23 -4.51
CA ASN A 58 1.63 -4.33 -5.41
C ASN A 58 2.04 -5.78 -5.69
N ALA A 59 1.97 -6.67 -4.69
CA ALA A 59 2.32 -8.07 -4.87
C ALA A 59 1.35 -8.79 -5.82
N TYR A 60 0.04 -8.59 -5.64
CA TYR A 60 -0.96 -9.15 -6.57
C TYR A 60 -0.83 -8.55 -7.96
N PHE A 61 -0.75 -7.23 -8.06
CA PHE A 61 -0.74 -6.58 -9.37
C PHE A 61 0.53 -6.94 -10.16
N THR A 62 1.67 -7.06 -9.47
CA THR A 62 2.92 -7.57 -10.05
C THR A 62 2.77 -9.01 -10.54
N GLY A 63 2.15 -9.89 -9.75
CA GLY A 63 1.93 -11.29 -10.16
C GLY A 63 1.03 -11.44 -11.40
N PHE A 64 0.11 -10.50 -11.64
CA PHE A 64 -0.79 -10.53 -12.81
C PHE A 64 -0.25 -9.78 -14.04
N CYS A 65 0.44 -8.66 -13.82
CA CYS A 65 0.75 -7.69 -14.87
C CYS A 65 2.24 -7.35 -15.00
N GLY A 66 3.09 -7.87 -14.12
CA GLY A 66 4.52 -7.60 -14.07
C GLY A 66 4.89 -6.37 -13.25
N ALA A 67 6.11 -6.35 -12.72
CA ALA A 67 6.57 -5.33 -11.77
C ALA A 67 6.66 -3.93 -12.38
N THR A 68 7.05 -3.82 -13.65
CA THR A 68 7.20 -2.52 -14.32
C THR A 68 5.88 -1.76 -14.42
N LEU A 69 4.79 -2.43 -14.82
CA LEU A 69 3.49 -1.77 -14.88
C LEU A 69 2.94 -1.51 -13.47
N ALA A 70 3.20 -2.42 -12.53
CA ALA A 70 2.83 -2.22 -11.13
C ALA A 70 3.46 -0.95 -10.57
N GLU A 71 4.78 -0.79 -10.75
CA GLU A 71 5.51 0.40 -10.31
C GLU A 71 4.96 1.68 -10.92
N GLN A 72 4.76 1.72 -12.24
CA GLN A 72 4.27 2.92 -12.92
C GLN A 72 2.94 3.41 -12.35
N LEU A 73 1.98 2.51 -12.12
CA LEU A 73 0.66 2.89 -11.62
C LEU A 73 0.65 3.17 -10.11
N THR A 74 1.29 2.33 -9.30
CA THR A 74 1.24 2.50 -7.85
C THR A 74 2.13 3.63 -7.38
N THR A 75 3.26 3.93 -8.06
CA THR A 75 4.01 5.16 -7.79
C THR A 75 3.22 6.40 -8.22
N ALA A 76 2.54 6.37 -9.36
CA ALA A 76 1.66 7.47 -9.77
C ALA A 76 0.47 7.65 -8.81
N HIS A 77 0.01 6.59 -8.16
CA HIS A 77 -1.05 6.65 -7.15
C HIS A 77 -0.68 7.56 -5.98
N GLU A 78 0.57 7.48 -5.51
CA GLU A 78 1.05 8.27 -4.38
C GLU A 78 1.19 9.77 -4.67
N GLU A 79 0.99 10.20 -5.93
CA GLU A 79 0.85 11.62 -6.28
C GLU A 79 -0.50 12.21 -5.85
N ASN A 80 -1.45 11.38 -5.43
CA ASN A 80 -2.76 11.82 -4.96
C ASN A 80 -2.69 12.29 -3.50
N ILE A 81 -2.14 13.48 -3.30
CA ILE A 81 -1.91 14.08 -1.99
C ILE A 81 -3.21 14.69 -1.43
N ASP A 82 -3.54 14.37 -0.18
CA ASP A 82 -4.58 15.09 0.57
C ASP A 82 -4.09 16.52 0.89
N PRO A 83 -4.79 17.59 0.44
CA PRO A 83 -4.40 18.97 0.71
C PRO A 83 -4.32 19.34 2.20
N ASP A 84 -5.03 18.62 3.07
CA ASP A 84 -5.06 18.87 4.51
C ASP A 84 -3.93 18.13 5.25
N ASN A 85 -3.18 17.24 4.58
CA ASN A 85 -2.05 16.54 5.18
C ASN A 85 -0.86 17.51 5.34
N PRO A 86 -0.41 17.80 6.58
CA PRO A 86 0.70 18.74 6.81
C PRO A 86 2.08 18.15 6.47
N PHE A 87 2.22 16.83 6.37
CA PHE A 87 3.49 16.16 6.09
C PHE A 87 3.33 15.03 5.05
N PRO A 88 2.86 15.35 3.83
CA PRO A 88 2.49 14.35 2.83
C PRO A 88 3.68 13.51 2.38
N GLN A 89 4.90 14.06 2.40
CA GLN A 89 6.10 13.31 2.03
C GLN A 89 6.33 12.09 2.94
N LYS A 90 5.94 12.14 4.22
CA LYS A 90 6.13 11.00 5.15
C LYS A 90 5.23 9.83 4.79
N GLU A 91 4.01 10.13 4.34
CA GLU A 91 3.02 9.16 3.85
C GLU A 91 3.50 8.55 2.53
N ILE A 92 3.87 9.40 1.56
CA ILE A 92 4.45 8.98 0.28
C ILE A 92 5.67 8.05 0.48
N ASP A 93 6.59 8.40 1.39
CA ASP A 93 7.77 7.56 1.66
C ASP A 93 7.39 6.18 2.21
N MET A 94 6.36 6.11 3.05
CA MET A 94 5.83 4.86 3.61
C MET A 94 5.17 4.01 2.52
N ASP A 95 4.32 4.62 1.71
CA ASP A 95 3.60 3.95 0.63
C ASP A 95 4.56 3.45 -0.45
N LEU A 96 5.50 4.28 -0.91
CA LEU A 96 6.50 3.87 -1.89
C LEU A 96 7.38 2.73 -1.40
N TYR A 97 7.79 2.75 -0.12
CA TYR A 97 8.55 1.64 0.48
C TYR A 97 7.74 0.34 0.45
N ASN A 98 6.49 0.37 0.92
CA ASN A 98 5.65 -0.83 0.98
C ASN A 98 5.25 -1.32 -0.41
N ASN A 99 5.04 -0.40 -1.36
CA ASN A 99 4.80 -0.71 -2.76
C ASN A 99 5.99 -1.49 -3.34
N GLU A 100 7.22 -1.00 -3.15
CA GLU A 100 8.45 -1.68 -3.59
C GLU A 100 8.54 -3.10 -3.02
N LYS A 101 8.36 -3.26 -1.69
CA LYS A 101 8.41 -4.59 -1.06
C LYS A 101 7.33 -5.53 -1.58
N GLY A 102 6.13 -5.01 -1.80
CA GLY A 102 5.05 -5.74 -2.45
C GLY A 102 5.45 -6.24 -3.84
N ARG A 103 6.04 -5.38 -4.69
CA ARG A 103 6.51 -5.77 -6.03
C ARG A 103 7.55 -6.89 -5.96
N LEU A 104 8.59 -6.74 -5.14
CA LEU A 104 9.64 -7.75 -4.99
C LEU A 104 9.10 -9.12 -4.54
N ILE A 105 8.12 -9.12 -3.64
CA ILE A 105 7.45 -10.36 -3.21
C ILE A 105 6.61 -10.92 -4.38
N GLY A 106 5.88 -10.07 -5.10
CA GLY A 106 5.06 -10.47 -6.25
C GLY A 106 5.86 -11.08 -7.40
N GLU A 107 7.08 -10.61 -7.67
CA GLU A 107 7.96 -11.15 -8.72
C GLU A 107 8.43 -12.58 -8.43
N THR A 108 8.60 -12.92 -7.15
CA THR A 108 9.21 -14.18 -6.72
C THR A 108 8.20 -15.19 -6.17
N SER A 109 6.97 -14.75 -5.89
CA SER A 109 5.93 -15.58 -5.29
C SER A 109 5.02 -16.23 -6.33
N ASN A 110 4.56 -17.44 -6.03
CA ASN A 110 3.39 -17.97 -6.72
C ASN A 110 2.12 -17.23 -6.25
N ILE A 111 1.23 -16.87 -7.17
CA ILE A 111 0.01 -16.11 -6.89
C ILE A 111 -0.91 -16.76 -5.84
N PHE A 112 -0.85 -18.08 -5.67
CA PHE A 112 -1.63 -18.81 -4.67
C PHE A 112 -1.13 -18.61 -3.24
N ILE A 113 0.13 -18.24 -3.04
CA ILE A 113 0.75 -18.04 -1.72
C ILE A 113 1.21 -16.61 -1.48
N VAL A 114 1.11 -15.71 -2.46
CA VAL A 114 1.60 -14.32 -2.37
C VAL A 114 1.03 -13.58 -1.15
N THR A 115 -0.23 -13.85 -0.79
CA THR A 115 -0.85 -13.26 0.39
C THR A 115 -0.15 -13.67 1.66
N GLN A 116 0.15 -14.97 1.81
CA GLN A 116 0.85 -15.48 2.98
C GLN A 116 2.27 -14.91 3.04
N ASN A 117 2.98 -14.84 1.91
CA ASN A 117 4.33 -14.28 1.87
C ASN A 117 4.38 -12.81 2.31
N VAL A 118 3.39 -11.99 1.90
CA VAL A 118 3.31 -10.59 2.37
C VAL A 118 2.95 -10.52 3.85
N ILE A 119 2.05 -11.37 4.34
CA ILE A 119 1.69 -11.43 5.76
C ILE A 119 2.89 -11.87 6.61
N ASP A 120 3.66 -12.86 6.18
CA ASP A 120 4.87 -13.30 6.86
C ASP A 120 5.90 -12.17 6.91
N PHE A 121 6.07 -11.44 5.79
CA PHE A 121 6.96 -10.28 5.73
C PHE A 121 6.50 -9.14 6.67
N LEU A 122 5.19 -8.91 6.78
CA LEU A 122 4.62 -7.99 7.77
C LEU A 122 4.94 -8.44 9.21
N ASN A 123 4.75 -9.72 9.53
CA ASN A 123 4.92 -10.26 10.88
C ASN A 123 6.37 -10.22 11.38
N ILE A 124 7.35 -10.27 10.48
CA ILE A 124 8.79 -10.15 10.81
C ILE A 124 9.31 -8.71 10.74
N GLY A 125 8.44 -7.71 10.65
CA GLY A 125 8.85 -6.30 10.61
C GLY A 125 9.43 -5.86 9.26
N GLY A 126 9.12 -6.57 8.17
CA GLY A 126 9.61 -6.24 6.83
C GLY A 126 8.96 -5.00 6.21
N LEU A 127 7.71 -4.71 6.57
CA LEU A 127 6.96 -3.53 6.13
C LEU A 127 7.20 -2.33 7.07
N ARG A 128 6.79 -1.13 6.63
CA ARG A 128 6.92 0.10 7.41
C ARG A 128 5.58 0.78 7.58
N TYR A 129 5.36 1.36 8.74
CA TYR A 129 4.23 2.26 8.99
C TYR A 129 4.72 3.49 9.77
N LEU A 130 3.89 4.52 9.88
CA LEU A 130 4.25 5.74 10.59
C LEU A 130 3.77 5.68 12.04
N ASN A 131 4.68 5.99 12.96
CA ASN A 131 4.32 6.24 14.36
C ASN A 131 3.95 7.71 14.60
N ASN A 132 3.57 8.04 15.83
CA ASN A 132 3.30 9.42 16.27
C ASN A 132 2.28 10.17 15.39
N LEU A 133 1.26 9.45 14.90
CA LEU A 133 0.19 10.02 14.08
C LEU A 133 -0.69 10.95 14.91
N ASN A 134 -1.35 11.90 14.23
CA ASN A 134 -2.44 12.65 14.83
C ASN A 134 -3.51 11.65 15.34
N PRO A 135 -3.99 11.76 16.59
CA PRO A 135 -4.97 10.81 17.13
C PRO A 135 -6.35 10.91 16.47
N ASN A 136 -6.62 11.98 15.72
CA ASN A 136 -7.88 12.16 15.02
C ASN A 136 -7.77 11.66 13.59
N SER A 137 -8.83 10.99 13.12
CA SER A 137 -8.98 10.65 11.70
C SER A 137 -8.78 11.89 10.81
N PRO A 138 -8.02 11.80 9.71
CA PRO A 138 -7.54 10.56 9.07
C PRO A 138 -6.16 10.09 9.51
N TYR A 139 -5.72 10.45 10.72
CA TYR A 139 -4.45 10.00 11.29
C TYR A 139 -3.23 10.50 10.51
N TYR A 140 -3.24 11.80 10.17
CA TYR A 140 -2.12 12.40 9.45
C TYR A 140 -0.80 12.26 10.22
N PRO A 141 0.33 12.17 9.50
CA PRO A 141 1.64 12.21 10.12
C PRO A 141 1.85 13.52 10.90
N THR A 142 2.76 13.49 11.86
CA THR A 142 3.22 14.68 12.58
C THR A 142 4.70 14.93 12.29
N ILE A 143 5.24 16.04 12.79
CA ILE A 143 6.68 16.32 12.70
C ILE A 143 7.54 15.21 13.33
N TYR A 144 7.00 14.50 14.33
CA TYR A 144 7.67 13.41 15.04
C TYR A 144 7.43 12.03 14.41
N SER A 145 6.58 11.92 13.39
CA SER A 145 6.33 10.64 12.70
C SER A 145 7.58 10.18 11.96
N ILE A 146 7.93 8.91 12.17
CA ILE A 146 9.01 8.22 11.47
C ILE A 146 8.52 6.84 11.01
N LEU A 147 9.16 6.31 9.98
CA LEU A 147 8.93 4.94 9.53
C LEU A 147 9.46 3.96 10.57
N ILE A 148 8.59 3.07 11.06
CA ILE A 148 8.97 1.98 11.96
C ILE A 148 8.55 0.62 11.41
N PRO A 149 9.33 -0.44 11.69
CA PRO A 149 8.97 -1.83 11.39
C PRO A 149 7.61 -2.26 11.93
N THR A 150 6.89 -3.12 11.19
CA THR A 150 5.56 -3.63 11.58
C THR A 150 5.55 -4.63 12.74
N ASP A 151 6.70 -5.10 13.21
CA ASP A 151 6.86 -5.98 14.38
C ASP A 151 7.00 -5.22 15.72
N GLN A 152 6.92 -3.88 15.70
CA GLN A 152 6.95 -3.02 16.89
C GLN A 152 5.56 -2.77 17.51
#